data_AF-A0A6N7XB55-F1
#
_entry.id   AF-A0A6N7XB55-F1
#
_cell.length_a   1.000
_cell.length_b   1.000
_cell.length_c   1.000
_cell.angle_alpha   90.00
_cell.angle_beta   90.00
_cell.angle_gamma   90.00
#
_symmetry.space_group_name_H-M   'P 1'
#
loop_
_entity.id
_entity.type
_entity.pdbx_description
1 polymer ?
#
loop_
_entity_poly.entity_id
_entity_poly.type
_entity_poly.pdbx_seq_one_letter_code
_entity_poly.pdbx_strand_id
1 'polypeptide(L)'
;MSDTNQSSMAVLIDYENLALGTGKRRRNGHQDPGPRPDVKRILERLVDKGRITAKRAYCDWQRFEDAITPLHELGIELIEIPDRAYTGKNSADIRLAVDAMEMCLTKDHIDTFAILSGDSDFSPLVAKLKEFGKTVIGVGTKEATSTLLAENCDEFIFYEDIVKTGGIPDYAAKVPKEKHECYQLLFETIDALQGESDSAVLASRLKDTMRRKRPQFSERSFGYRSFSNLLREASKLGFITIHQDPKSGTVMVDGFCE
;
A
#
# COMPACT_ATOMS: atom_id res chain seq x y z
N MET A 1 29.91 25.94 -1.22
CA MET A 1 28.45 25.73 -1.34
C MET A 1 28.29 24.26 -1.65
N SER A 2 27.94 23.44 -0.66
CA SER A 2 27.59 22.05 -0.91
C SER A 2 26.20 22.06 -1.53
N ASP A 3 26.11 21.85 -2.84
CA ASP A 3 24.85 21.48 -3.45
C ASP A 3 24.40 20.19 -2.76
N THR A 4 23.35 20.29 -1.95
CA THR A 4 22.65 19.13 -1.42
C THR A 4 21.99 18.48 -2.63
N ASN A 5 22.75 17.69 -3.38
CA ASN A 5 22.27 17.03 -4.58
C ASN A 5 21.20 16.02 -4.12
N GLN A 6 19.94 16.42 -4.24
CA GLN A 6 18.82 15.59 -3.83
C GLN A 6 18.84 14.35 -4.72
N SER A 7 18.98 13.17 -4.09
CA SER A 7 19.00 11.88 -4.79
C SER A 7 17.84 11.79 -5.78
N SER A 8 18.12 11.38 -7.01
CA SER A 8 17.14 11.34 -8.09
C SER A 8 16.83 9.91 -8.49
N MET A 9 15.54 9.61 -8.56
CA MET A 9 15.01 8.25 -8.56
C MET A 9 14.17 7.94 -9.80
N ALA A 10 14.34 6.74 -10.34
CA ALA A 10 13.39 6.09 -11.24
C ALA A 10 12.49 5.12 -10.46
N VAL A 11 11.19 5.19 -10.66
CA VAL A 11 10.21 4.25 -10.10
C VAL A 11 9.68 3.36 -11.22
N LEU A 12 9.88 2.05 -11.08
CA LEU A 12 9.51 1.03 -12.06
C LEU A 12 8.54 0.07 -11.39
N ILE A 13 7.33 -0.03 -11.94
CA ILE A 13 6.21 -0.72 -11.33
C ILE A 13 5.83 -1.94 -12.15
N ASP A 14 6.06 -3.12 -11.59
CA ASP A 14 5.43 -4.34 -12.05
C ASP A 14 4.00 -4.36 -11.49
N TYR A 15 3.07 -3.78 -12.25
CA TYR A 15 1.73 -3.51 -11.74
C TYR A 15 0.93 -4.81 -11.61
N GLU A 16 1.18 -5.80 -12.47
CA GLU A 16 0.54 -7.10 -12.36
C GLU A 16 0.96 -7.80 -11.06
N ASN A 17 2.26 -7.88 -10.77
CA ASN A 17 2.74 -8.49 -9.52
C ASN A 17 2.22 -7.74 -8.29
N LEU A 18 2.27 -6.40 -8.31
CA LEU A 18 1.80 -5.59 -7.21
C LEU A 18 0.28 -5.76 -6.97
N ALA A 19 -0.52 -5.80 -8.04
CA ALA A 19 -1.97 -5.95 -7.95
C ALA A 19 -2.42 -7.38 -7.60
N LEU A 20 -1.67 -8.40 -8.02
CA LEU A 20 -1.90 -9.79 -7.59
C LEU A 20 -1.45 -9.99 -6.13
N GLY A 21 -0.37 -9.32 -5.72
CA GLY A 21 0.22 -9.40 -4.40
C GLY A 21 -0.65 -8.85 -3.27
N THR A 22 -1.62 -7.98 -3.56
CA THR A 22 -2.64 -7.53 -2.57
C THR A 22 -3.74 -8.57 -2.34
N GLY A 23 -3.79 -9.60 -3.18
CA GLY A 23 -4.75 -10.69 -3.14
C GLY A 23 -4.39 -11.77 -2.13
N LYS A 24 -5.40 -12.41 -1.53
CA LYS A 24 -5.16 -13.52 -0.59
C LYS A 24 -4.81 -14.79 -1.35
N ARG A 25 -3.70 -15.41 -0.95
CA ARG A 25 -3.29 -16.72 -1.49
C ARG A 25 -4.12 -17.83 -0.85
N ARG A 26 -4.88 -18.56 -1.66
CA ARG A 26 -5.63 -19.74 -1.21
C ARG A 26 -4.70 -20.93 -1.00
N ARG A 27 -5.18 -21.87 -0.17
CA ARG A 27 -4.49 -23.13 0.19
C ARG A 27 -4.15 -24.04 -1.00
N ASN A 28 -4.81 -23.83 -2.15
CA ASN A 28 -4.58 -24.54 -3.42
C ASN A 28 -3.63 -23.79 -4.37
N GLY A 29 -3.01 -22.69 -3.93
CA GLY A 29 -2.08 -21.89 -4.73
C GLY A 29 -2.71 -20.87 -5.67
N HIS A 30 -4.04 -20.80 -5.75
CA HIS A 30 -4.73 -19.71 -6.47
C HIS A 30 -4.73 -18.42 -5.65
N GLN A 31 -4.52 -17.29 -6.32
CA GLN A 31 -4.55 -15.96 -5.70
C GLN A 31 -5.84 -15.25 -6.11
N ASP A 32 -6.69 -14.94 -5.13
CA ASP A 32 -7.91 -14.16 -5.40
C ASP A 32 -7.51 -12.70 -5.66
N PRO A 33 -8.13 -11.98 -6.60
CA PRO A 33 -7.83 -10.57 -6.83
C PRO A 33 -8.05 -9.76 -5.54
N GLY A 34 -6.99 -9.07 -5.09
CA GLY A 34 -7.05 -8.16 -3.95
C GLY A 34 -7.62 -6.79 -4.32
N PRO A 35 -7.74 -5.87 -3.34
CA PRO A 35 -7.97 -4.46 -3.67
C PRO A 35 -6.82 -3.93 -4.54
N ARG A 36 -7.13 -2.98 -5.44
CA ARG A 36 -6.08 -2.33 -6.23
C ARG A 36 -5.04 -1.69 -5.32
N PRO A 37 -3.74 -1.75 -5.67
CA PRO A 37 -2.69 -1.17 -4.85
C PRO A 37 -2.81 0.36 -4.81
N ASP A 38 -2.61 0.96 -3.63
CA ASP A 38 -2.58 2.41 -3.45
C ASP A 38 -1.23 2.96 -3.89
N VAL A 39 -1.03 3.05 -5.20
CA VAL A 39 0.23 3.53 -5.81
C VAL A 39 0.54 4.96 -5.39
N LYS A 40 -0.49 5.79 -5.12
CA LYS A 40 -0.30 7.16 -4.63
C LYS A 40 0.47 7.16 -3.31
N ARG A 41 0.06 6.36 -2.32
CA ARG A 41 0.78 6.25 -1.03
C ARG A 41 2.20 5.72 -1.20
N ILE A 42 2.43 4.78 -2.13
CA ILE A 42 3.78 4.29 -2.42
C ILE A 42 4.67 5.42 -2.93
N LEU A 43 4.16 6.22 -3.89
CA LEU A 43 4.90 7.37 -4.40
C LEU A 43 5.16 8.41 -3.32
N GLU A 44 4.18 8.72 -2.46
CA GLU A 44 4.35 9.62 -1.32
C GLU A 44 5.47 9.13 -0.38
N ARG A 45 5.53 7.82 -0.10
CA ARG A 45 6.60 7.23 0.71
C ARG A 45 7.97 7.28 0.05
N LEU A 46 8.04 7.12 -1.27
CA LEU A 46 9.30 7.17 -2.02
C LEU A 46 9.84 8.60 -2.16
N VAL A 47 8.99 9.62 -2.11
CA VAL A 47 9.41 11.04 -2.11
C VAL A 47 10.28 11.36 -0.89
N ASP A 48 10.07 10.70 0.25
CA ASP A 48 10.94 10.83 1.44
C ASP A 48 12.39 10.40 1.17
N LYS A 49 12.61 9.55 0.15
CA LYS A 49 13.91 8.95 -0.18
C LYS A 49 14.67 9.71 -1.25
N GLY A 50 13.97 10.46 -2.10
CA GLY A 50 14.57 11.19 -3.19
C GLY A 50 13.54 11.83 -4.12
N ARG A 51 14.02 12.69 -5.00
CA ARG A 51 13.21 13.27 -6.05
C ARG A 51 12.91 12.21 -7.11
N ILE A 52 11.63 11.94 -7.35
CA ILE A 52 11.21 11.03 -8.41
C ILE A 52 11.29 11.76 -9.77
N THR A 53 12.15 11.27 -10.66
CA THR A 53 12.41 11.87 -11.98
C THR A 53 11.78 11.06 -13.12
N ALA A 54 11.56 9.75 -12.93
CA ALA A 54 10.87 8.89 -13.88
C ALA A 54 9.93 7.93 -13.15
N LYS A 55 8.76 7.65 -13.75
CA LYS A 55 7.75 6.71 -13.22
C LYS A 55 7.17 5.91 -14.38
N ARG A 56 7.37 4.59 -14.40
CA ARG A 56 6.82 3.68 -15.40
C ARG A 56 6.10 2.51 -14.75
N ALA A 57 4.96 2.13 -15.29
CA ALA A 57 4.25 0.91 -14.91
C ALA A 57 4.12 -0.05 -16.10
N TYR A 58 4.33 -1.34 -15.86
CA TYR A 58 4.34 -2.38 -16.86
C TYR A 58 3.19 -3.34 -16.59
N CYS A 59 2.29 -3.51 -17.56
CA CYS A 59 1.08 -4.32 -17.40
C CYS A 59 0.42 -4.65 -18.74
N ASP A 60 -0.36 -5.73 -18.80
CA ASP A 60 -1.44 -5.89 -19.77
C ASP A 60 -2.63 -5.02 -19.32
N TRP A 61 -2.78 -3.80 -19.86
CA TRP A 61 -3.78 -2.84 -19.36
C TRP A 61 -5.22 -3.26 -19.66
N GLN A 62 -5.43 -4.21 -20.58
CA GLN A 62 -6.76 -4.78 -20.84
C GLN A 62 -7.33 -5.52 -19.62
N ARG A 63 -6.46 -5.97 -18.70
CA ARG A 63 -6.85 -6.65 -17.44
C ARG A 63 -7.09 -5.68 -16.28
N PHE A 64 -6.64 -4.43 -16.44
CA PHE A 64 -6.57 -3.43 -15.37
C PHE A 64 -7.05 -2.06 -15.87
N GLU A 65 -8.13 -2.03 -16.67
CA GLU A 65 -8.67 -0.81 -17.27
C GLU A 65 -9.03 0.26 -16.21
N ASP A 66 -9.51 -0.17 -15.04
CA ASP A 66 -9.86 0.68 -13.90
C ASP A 66 -8.65 1.36 -13.25
N ALA A 67 -7.44 0.88 -13.50
CA ALA A 67 -6.19 1.45 -13.00
C ALA A 67 -5.59 2.52 -13.92
N ILE A 68 -5.98 2.56 -15.19
CA ILE A 68 -5.37 3.45 -16.20
C ILE A 68 -5.51 4.91 -15.79
N THR A 69 -6.74 5.38 -15.53
CA THR A 69 -6.99 6.79 -15.19
C THR A 69 -6.27 7.21 -13.90
N PRO A 70 -6.40 6.49 -12.76
CA PRO A 70 -5.69 6.85 -11.54
C PRO A 70 -4.16 6.90 -11.70
N LEU A 71 -3.56 5.94 -12.42
CA LEU A 71 -2.11 5.92 -12.61
C LEU A 71 -1.65 7.05 -13.55
N HIS A 72 -2.41 7.34 -14.59
CA HIS A 72 -2.13 8.45 -15.50
C HIS A 72 -2.21 9.81 -14.76
N GLU A 73 -3.19 10.01 -13.87
CA GLU A 73 -3.30 11.20 -13.01
C GLU A 73 -2.10 11.39 -12.07
N LEU A 74 -1.42 10.30 -11.70
CA LEU A 74 -0.17 10.33 -10.94
C LEU A 74 1.07 10.63 -11.80
N GLY A 75 0.89 10.84 -13.11
CA GLY A 75 1.98 11.09 -14.07
C GLY A 75 2.87 9.87 -14.28
N ILE A 76 2.29 8.67 -14.21
CA ILE A 76 2.98 7.40 -14.49
C ILE A 76 2.84 7.09 -15.98
N GLU A 77 3.96 6.81 -16.65
CA GLU A 77 3.96 6.31 -18.01
C GLU A 77 3.53 4.84 -18.02
N LEU A 78 2.45 4.53 -18.74
CA LEU A 78 1.86 3.20 -18.82
C LEU A 78 2.45 2.43 -20.00
N ILE A 79 3.23 1.39 -19.73
CA ILE A 79 3.86 0.53 -20.72
C ILE A 79 2.97 -0.70 -20.91
N GLU A 80 2.34 -0.79 -22.09
CA GLU A 80 1.50 -1.92 -22.47
C GLU A 80 2.36 -3.17 -22.75
N ILE A 81 2.02 -4.27 -22.11
CA ILE A 81 2.63 -5.60 -22.28
C ILE A 81 1.52 -6.57 -22.68
N PRO A 82 1.25 -6.77 -23.99
CA PRO A 82 0.17 -7.65 -24.43
C PRO A 82 0.49 -9.11 -24.09
N ASP A 83 -0.39 -9.79 -23.34
CA ASP A 83 -0.20 -11.21 -23.07
C ASP A 83 -0.48 -12.05 -24.33
N ARG A 84 0.56 -12.73 -24.83
CA ARG A 84 0.40 -13.77 -25.84
C ARG A 84 0.23 -15.11 -25.11
N ALA A 85 -0.99 -15.64 -25.17
CA ALA A 85 -1.55 -16.80 -24.47
C ALA A 85 -0.72 -18.12 -24.41
N TYR A 86 0.47 -18.19 -25.02
CA TYR A 86 1.35 -19.36 -25.01
C TYR A 86 2.71 -19.14 -24.34
N THR A 87 3.13 -17.90 -24.05
CA THR A 87 4.52 -17.56 -23.62
C THR A 87 4.65 -16.35 -22.70
N GLY A 88 3.56 -15.65 -22.36
CA GLY A 88 3.61 -14.25 -21.91
C GLY A 88 4.03 -13.96 -20.46
N LYS A 89 4.20 -14.95 -19.60
CA LYS A 89 4.32 -14.74 -18.14
C LYS A 89 5.50 -13.85 -17.68
N ASN A 90 6.59 -13.76 -18.43
CA ASN A 90 7.77 -12.98 -18.04
C ASN A 90 8.01 -11.75 -18.93
N SER A 91 7.04 -11.39 -19.78
CA SER A 91 7.24 -10.30 -20.75
C SER A 91 7.35 -8.93 -20.07
N ALA A 92 6.59 -8.73 -18.99
CA ALA A 92 6.63 -7.50 -18.21
C ALA A 92 7.97 -7.37 -17.48
N ASP A 93 8.45 -8.43 -16.83
CA ASP A 93 9.72 -8.46 -16.11
C ASP A 93 10.91 -8.17 -17.02
N ILE A 94 10.93 -8.83 -18.19
CA ILE A 94 11.98 -8.60 -19.19
C ILE A 94 11.95 -7.15 -19.67
N ARG A 95 10.77 -6.61 -19.99
CA ARG A 95 10.65 -5.24 -20.48
C ARG A 95 11.06 -4.21 -19.41
N LEU A 96 10.63 -4.42 -18.16
CA LEU A 96 11.01 -3.60 -17.02
C LEU A 96 12.54 -3.62 -16.84
N ALA A 97 13.15 -4.80 -16.84
CA ALA A 97 14.60 -4.93 -16.69
C ALA A 97 15.39 -4.26 -17.82
N VAL A 98 14.92 -4.38 -19.06
CA VAL A 98 15.54 -3.69 -20.22
C VAL A 98 15.46 -2.18 -20.06
N ASP A 99 14.28 -1.64 -19.75
CA ASP A 99 14.09 -0.21 -19.54
C ASP A 99 14.92 0.31 -18.35
N ALA A 100 14.99 -0.44 -17.25
CA ALA A 100 15.80 -0.11 -16.08
C ALA A 100 17.28 0.02 -16.43
N MET A 101 17.82 -0.95 -17.18
CA MET A 101 19.22 -0.93 -17.62
C MET A 101 19.48 0.19 -18.62
N GLU A 102 18.56 0.46 -19.55
CA GLU A 102 18.67 1.61 -20.46
C GLU A 102 18.71 2.93 -19.68
N MET A 103 17.81 3.12 -18.70
CA MET A 103 17.82 4.31 -17.84
C MET A 103 19.13 4.42 -17.07
N CYS A 104 19.61 3.31 -16.49
CA CYS A 104 20.86 3.28 -15.74
C CYS A 104 22.06 3.76 -16.58
N LEU A 105 22.10 3.38 -17.85
CA LEU A 105 23.19 3.68 -18.78
C LEU A 105 23.05 5.03 -19.50
N THR A 106 21.83 5.56 -19.62
CA THR A 106 21.55 6.78 -20.43
C THR A 106 21.14 7.99 -19.60
N LYS A 107 20.82 7.81 -18.32
CA LYS A 107 20.34 8.86 -17.40
C LYS A 107 21.25 8.97 -16.19
N ASP A 108 22.42 9.60 -16.37
CA ASP A 108 23.45 9.74 -15.32
C ASP A 108 22.94 10.38 -14.02
N HIS A 109 21.94 11.25 -14.11
CA HIS A 109 21.32 11.91 -12.98
C HIS A 109 20.40 11.01 -12.14
N ILE A 110 20.12 9.77 -12.57
CA ILE A 110 19.35 8.81 -11.79
C ILE A 110 20.34 7.96 -11.00
N ASP A 111 20.36 8.13 -9.69
CA ASP A 111 21.23 7.41 -8.76
C ASP A 111 20.49 6.32 -7.99
N THR A 112 19.16 6.34 -7.99
CA THR A 112 18.31 5.41 -7.24
C THR A 112 17.23 4.80 -8.13
N PHE A 113 16.99 3.49 -7.94
CA PHE A 113 15.93 2.76 -8.63
C PHE A 113 14.99 2.13 -7.60
N ALA A 114 13.72 2.53 -7.64
CA ALA A 114 12.66 1.86 -6.90
C ALA A 114 11.98 0.83 -7.80
N ILE A 115 12.11 -0.46 -7.46
CA ILE A 115 11.49 -1.59 -8.15
C ILE A 115 10.31 -2.06 -7.31
N LEU A 116 9.08 -1.80 -7.80
CA LEU A 116 7.85 -2.23 -7.14
C LEU A 116 7.48 -3.62 -7.67
N SER A 117 8.08 -4.65 -7.09
CA SER A 117 7.75 -6.07 -7.28
C SER A 117 8.22 -6.89 -6.09
N GLY A 118 7.53 -7.99 -5.80
CA GLY A 118 7.99 -9.01 -4.85
C GLY A 118 8.77 -10.17 -5.49
N ASP A 119 8.88 -10.19 -6.83
CA ASP A 119 9.42 -11.33 -7.57
C ASP A 119 10.96 -11.44 -7.49
N SER A 120 11.46 -12.61 -7.09
CA SER A 120 12.89 -12.90 -7.08
C SER A 120 13.56 -12.88 -8.44
N ASP A 121 12.80 -12.97 -9.54
CA ASP A 121 13.34 -12.88 -10.91
C ASP A 121 14.00 -11.52 -11.20
N PHE A 122 13.72 -10.48 -10.39
CA PHE A 122 14.42 -9.20 -10.46
C PHE A 122 15.79 -9.18 -9.75
N SER A 123 16.19 -10.23 -9.03
CA SER A 123 17.47 -10.27 -8.31
C SER A 123 18.71 -9.98 -9.19
N PRO A 124 18.81 -10.52 -10.44
CA PRO A 124 19.90 -10.17 -11.35
C PRO A 124 19.90 -8.69 -11.75
N LEU A 125 18.72 -8.07 -11.91
CA LEU A 125 18.60 -6.64 -12.20
C LEU A 125 19.10 -5.81 -11.01
N VAL A 126 18.65 -6.13 -9.79
CA VAL A 126 19.11 -5.47 -8.55
C VAL A 126 20.63 -5.54 -8.45
N ALA A 127 21.22 -6.73 -8.64
CA ALA A 127 22.66 -6.92 -8.58
C ALA A 127 23.40 -6.08 -9.64
N LYS A 128 22.88 -6.01 -10.87
CA LYS A 128 23.48 -5.17 -11.92
C LYS A 128 23.37 -3.68 -11.64
N LEU A 129 22.22 -3.19 -11.18
CA LEU A 129 22.08 -1.78 -10.81
C LEU A 129 23.07 -1.39 -9.71
N LYS A 130 23.27 -2.25 -8.70
CA LYS A 130 24.28 -2.07 -7.65
C LYS A 130 25.70 -2.13 -8.17
N GLU A 131 26.01 -3.00 -9.13
CA GLU A 131 27.31 -3.04 -9.82
C GLU A 131 27.62 -1.72 -10.54
N PHE A 132 26.59 -1.03 -11.08
CA PHE A 132 26.68 0.31 -11.64
C PHE A 132 26.67 1.45 -10.58
N GLY A 133 26.74 1.12 -9.29
CA GLY A 133 26.78 2.07 -8.19
C GLY A 133 25.45 2.77 -7.92
N LYS A 134 24.33 2.20 -8.39
CA LYS A 134 22.98 2.72 -8.10
C LYS A 134 22.45 2.15 -6.79
N THR A 135 21.69 2.96 -6.06
CA THR A 135 20.92 2.49 -4.90
C THR A 135 19.64 1.82 -5.38
N VAL A 136 19.28 0.68 -4.81
CA VAL A 136 18.06 -0.06 -5.19
C VAL A 136 17.11 -0.20 -4.01
N ILE A 137 15.90 0.34 -4.17
CA ILE A 137 14.80 0.23 -3.21
C ILE A 137 13.80 -0.78 -3.77
N GLY A 138 13.60 -1.89 -3.08
CA GLY A 138 12.52 -2.83 -3.39
C GLY A 138 11.23 -2.42 -2.69
N VAL A 139 10.08 -2.61 -3.35
CA VAL A 139 8.76 -2.47 -2.74
C VAL A 139 7.89 -3.64 -3.15
N GLY A 140 7.34 -4.37 -2.18
CA GLY A 140 6.49 -5.54 -2.45
C GLY A 140 5.60 -5.90 -1.28
N THR A 141 4.63 -6.79 -1.48
CA THR A 141 3.77 -7.28 -0.38
C THR A 141 4.47 -8.37 0.42
N LYS A 142 4.24 -8.45 1.73
CA LYS A 142 4.89 -9.43 2.61
C LYS A 142 4.65 -10.87 2.17
N GLU A 143 3.46 -11.17 1.66
CA GLU A 143 3.10 -12.53 1.21
C GLU A 143 3.71 -12.91 -0.15
N ALA A 144 3.89 -11.95 -1.05
CA ALA A 144 4.39 -12.21 -2.41
C ALA A 144 5.91 -11.96 -2.56
N THR A 145 6.54 -11.32 -1.57
CA THR A 145 7.97 -10.99 -1.62
C THR A 145 8.84 -12.18 -1.24
N SER A 146 9.79 -12.49 -2.12
CA SER A 146 10.88 -13.43 -1.81
C SER A 146 11.90 -12.80 -0.85
N THR A 147 12.34 -13.55 0.17
CA THR A 147 13.42 -13.12 1.08
C THR A 147 14.71 -12.80 0.32
N LEU A 148 14.99 -13.54 -0.76
CA LEU A 148 16.17 -13.32 -1.60
C LEU A 148 16.16 -11.91 -2.23
N LEU A 149 15.01 -11.47 -2.74
CA LEU A 149 14.90 -10.14 -3.34
C LEU A 149 15.09 -9.06 -2.28
N ALA A 150 14.42 -9.22 -1.13
CA ALA A 150 14.49 -8.26 -0.04
C ALA A 150 15.90 -8.07 0.51
N GLU A 151 16.67 -9.16 0.63
CA GLU A 151 18.07 -9.12 1.08
C GLU A 151 19.04 -8.55 0.04
N ASN A 152 18.70 -8.60 -1.25
CA ASN A 152 19.57 -8.13 -2.33
C ASN A 152 19.44 -6.61 -2.55
N CYS A 153 18.25 -6.03 -2.28
CA CYS A 153 18.03 -4.59 -2.32
C CYS A 153 18.82 -3.87 -1.22
N ASP A 154 19.12 -2.58 -1.42
CA ASP A 154 19.75 -1.74 -0.39
C ASP A 154 18.76 -1.34 0.70
N GLU A 155 17.51 -1.13 0.29
CA GLU A 155 16.36 -0.98 1.17
C GLU A 155 15.18 -1.77 0.59
N PHE A 156 14.37 -2.39 1.45
CA PHE A 156 13.12 -3.00 1.04
C PHE A 156 11.97 -2.48 1.90
N ILE A 157 10.94 -1.93 1.25
CA ILE A 157 9.75 -1.37 1.92
C ILE A 157 8.57 -2.27 1.63
N PHE A 158 7.97 -2.84 2.67
CA PHE A 158 6.77 -3.64 2.48
C PHE A 158 5.55 -2.76 2.24
N TYR A 159 4.76 -3.09 1.21
CA TYR A 159 3.54 -2.37 0.85
C TYR A 159 2.58 -2.23 2.04
N GLU A 160 2.43 -3.29 2.84
CA GLU A 160 1.62 -3.28 4.05
C GLU A 160 2.05 -2.20 5.03
N ASP A 161 3.35 -1.92 5.13
CA ASP A 161 3.88 -0.90 6.05
C ASP A 161 3.70 0.52 5.50
N ILE A 162 3.42 0.66 4.19
CA ILE A 162 3.04 1.93 3.53
C ILE A 162 1.54 2.20 3.70
N VAL A 163 0.70 1.18 3.48
CA VAL A 163 -0.76 1.34 3.63
C VAL A 163 -1.23 1.30 5.06
N LYS A 164 -0.43 0.71 5.96
CA LYS A 164 -0.54 0.96 7.41
C LYS A 164 -0.09 2.38 7.70
N THR A 165 -0.97 3.34 7.43
CA THR A 165 -1.21 4.42 8.41
C THR A 165 -1.28 3.75 9.78
N GLY A 166 -0.37 4.10 10.69
CA GLY A 166 -0.02 3.34 11.88
C GLY A 166 -1.19 2.56 12.50
N GLY A 167 -1.06 1.24 12.58
CA GLY A 167 -2.00 0.41 13.35
C GLY A 167 -3.37 0.13 12.74
N ILE A 168 -3.78 0.68 11.58
CA ILE A 168 -5.11 0.36 11.01
C ILE A 168 -5.23 -1.14 10.65
N PRO A 169 -6.18 -1.92 11.23
CA PRO A 169 -6.30 -3.36 11.01
C PRO A 169 -6.82 -3.73 9.62
N ASP A 170 -6.39 -4.86 9.04
CA ASP A 170 -7.01 -5.43 7.82
C ASP A 170 -8.43 -5.94 8.13
N TYR A 171 -9.43 -5.14 7.76
CA TYR A 171 -10.84 -5.47 7.97
C TYR A 171 -11.52 -6.15 6.78
N ALA A 172 -10.92 -6.12 5.59
CA ALA A 172 -11.60 -6.51 4.35
C ALA A 172 -12.07 -7.97 4.37
N ALA A 173 -11.36 -8.83 5.10
CA ALA A 173 -11.68 -10.26 5.21
C ALA A 173 -12.73 -10.61 6.27
N LYS A 174 -12.90 -9.80 7.32
CA LYS A 174 -13.86 -10.08 8.40
C LYS A 174 -15.12 -9.20 8.34
N VAL A 175 -15.11 -8.14 7.55
CA VAL A 175 -16.20 -7.16 7.44
C VAL A 175 -16.88 -7.28 6.08
N PRO A 176 -18.23 -7.31 6.01
CA PRO A 176 -18.96 -7.25 4.74
C PRO A 176 -18.66 -5.99 3.92
N LYS A 177 -18.63 -6.11 2.58
CA LYS A 177 -18.25 -5.01 1.66
C LYS A 177 -19.08 -3.74 1.87
N GLU A 178 -20.37 -3.89 2.19
CA GLU A 178 -21.30 -2.77 2.40
C GLU A 178 -20.94 -1.93 3.63
N LYS A 179 -20.11 -2.47 4.53
CA LYS A 179 -19.64 -1.79 5.74
C LYS A 179 -18.20 -1.32 5.66
N HIS A 180 -17.46 -1.62 4.58
CA HIS A 180 -16.04 -1.25 4.44
C HIS A 180 -15.82 0.24 4.60
N GLU A 181 -16.69 1.05 4.00
CA GLU A 181 -16.62 2.51 4.11
C GLU A 181 -16.70 3.01 5.57
N CYS A 182 -17.55 2.37 6.38
CA CYS A 182 -17.73 2.70 7.79
C CYS A 182 -16.50 2.34 8.63
N TYR A 183 -15.94 1.15 8.42
CA TYR A 183 -14.76 0.68 9.14
C TYR A 183 -13.50 1.46 8.73
N GLN A 184 -13.37 1.79 7.45
CA GLN A 184 -12.31 2.67 6.97
C GLN A 184 -12.34 4.01 7.71
N LEU A 185 -13.50 4.69 7.72
CA LEU A 185 -13.65 5.97 8.41
C LEU A 185 -13.39 5.84 9.91
N LEU A 186 -13.84 4.75 10.54
CA LEU A 186 -13.62 4.50 11.96
C LEU A 186 -12.13 4.41 12.26
N PHE A 187 -11.40 3.57 11.53
CA PHE A 187 -9.99 3.32 11.82
C PHE A 187 -9.09 4.50 11.45
N GLU A 188 -9.32 5.16 10.32
CA GLU A 188 -8.64 6.41 9.98
C GLU A 188 -8.88 7.52 11.03
N THR A 189 -9.99 7.46 11.76
CA THR A 189 -10.27 8.42 12.84
C THR A 189 -9.63 7.99 14.16
N ILE A 190 -9.57 6.70 14.46
CA ILE A 190 -8.84 6.18 15.63
C ILE A 190 -7.35 6.51 15.50
N ASP A 191 -6.73 6.13 14.38
CA ASP A 191 -5.31 6.38 14.09
C ASP A 191 -4.98 7.88 14.24
N ALA A 192 -5.76 8.75 13.60
CA ALA A 192 -5.57 10.20 13.69
C ALA A 192 -5.70 10.75 15.13
N LEU A 193 -6.62 10.23 15.93
CA LEU A 193 -6.82 10.70 17.31
C LEU A 193 -5.79 10.15 18.29
N GLN A 194 -5.25 8.95 18.04
CA GLN A 194 -4.18 8.36 18.85
C GLN A 194 -2.82 8.97 18.52
N GLY A 195 -2.59 9.38 17.27
CA GLY A 195 -1.40 10.16 16.89
C GLY A 195 -1.28 11.50 17.63
N GLU A 196 -2.39 12.04 18.18
CA GLU A 196 -2.38 13.25 19.01
C GLU A 196 -2.07 12.97 20.50
N SER A 197 -2.28 11.74 21.01
CA SER A 197 -2.13 11.36 22.42
C SER A 197 -2.20 9.84 22.61
N ASP A 198 -1.28 9.27 23.41
CA ASP A 198 -1.26 7.84 23.81
C ASP A 198 -2.40 7.41 24.77
N SER A 199 -3.44 8.24 24.92
CA SER A 199 -4.56 8.01 25.83
C SER A 199 -5.76 7.40 25.11
N ALA A 200 -6.52 6.57 25.82
CA ALA A 200 -7.79 6.04 25.32
C ALA A 200 -8.75 7.16 24.84
N VAL A 201 -9.38 6.94 23.70
CA VAL A 201 -10.23 7.91 23.00
C VAL A 201 -11.68 7.71 23.40
N LEU A 202 -12.37 8.80 23.79
CA LEU A 202 -13.80 8.78 24.08
C LEU A 202 -14.62 8.47 22.81
N ALA A 203 -15.59 7.55 22.92
CA ALA A 203 -16.47 7.20 21.80
C ALA A 203 -17.23 8.41 21.21
N SER A 204 -17.60 9.39 22.05
CA SER A 204 -18.22 10.65 21.58
C SER A 204 -17.26 11.47 20.71
N ARG A 205 -16.02 11.71 21.18
CA ARG A 205 -14.99 12.44 20.42
C ARG A 205 -14.67 11.75 19.11
N LEU A 206 -14.61 10.42 19.12
CA LEU A 206 -14.41 9.61 17.91
C LEU A 206 -15.56 9.83 16.92
N LYS A 207 -16.81 9.68 17.37
CA LYS A 207 -18.00 9.90 16.53
C LYS A 207 -18.09 11.33 15.98
N ASP A 208 -17.82 12.33 16.80
CA ASP A 208 -17.86 13.74 16.37
C ASP A 208 -16.78 14.02 15.32
N THR A 209 -15.61 13.40 15.44
CA THR A 209 -14.53 13.51 14.45
C THR A 209 -14.89 12.78 13.15
N MET A 210 -15.51 11.60 13.22
CA MET A 210 -16.03 10.91 12.04
C MET A 210 -17.07 11.77 11.31
N ARG A 211 -17.97 12.45 12.04
CA ARG A 211 -18.97 13.36 11.46
C ARG A 211 -18.34 14.64 10.89
N ARG A 212 -17.22 15.12 11.44
CA ARG A 212 -16.45 16.23 10.84
C ARG A 212 -15.81 15.81 9.52
N LYS A 213 -15.19 14.62 9.47
CA LYS A 213 -14.59 14.07 8.24
C LYS A 213 -15.64 13.72 7.18
N ARG A 214 -16.79 13.16 7.60
CA ARG A 214 -17.92 12.83 6.72
C ARG A 214 -19.25 13.27 7.36
N PRO A 215 -19.77 14.45 7.00
CA PRO A 215 -21.02 15.00 7.58
C PRO A 215 -22.25 14.09 7.45
N GLN A 216 -22.30 13.28 6.40
CA GLN A 216 -23.39 12.35 6.11
C GLN A 216 -23.34 11.05 6.95
N PHE A 217 -22.27 10.85 7.72
CA PHE A 217 -22.05 9.61 8.45
C PHE A 217 -23.14 9.34 9.49
N SER A 218 -23.70 8.13 9.44
CA SER A 218 -24.63 7.60 10.43
C SER A 218 -24.43 6.09 10.53
N GLU A 219 -24.27 5.58 11.74
CA GLU A 219 -24.06 4.14 11.96
C GLU A 219 -25.27 3.31 11.55
N ARG A 220 -26.45 3.93 11.58
CA ARG A 220 -27.71 3.30 11.14
C ARG A 220 -27.68 2.97 9.66
N SER A 221 -27.03 3.79 8.83
CA SER A 221 -26.86 3.55 7.39
C SER A 221 -26.07 2.27 7.11
N PHE A 222 -25.24 1.84 8.07
CA PHE A 222 -24.42 0.63 7.99
C PHE A 222 -24.99 -0.55 8.83
N GLY A 223 -26.26 -0.45 9.24
CA GLY A 223 -26.97 -1.52 9.96
C GLY A 223 -26.74 -1.56 11.47
N TYR A 224 -26.10 -0.55 12.06
CA TYR A 224 -25.85 -0.50 13.50
C TYR A 224 -26.94 0.30 14.23
N ARG A 225 -27.48 -0.25 15.32
CA ARG A 225 -28.48 0.43 16.17
C ARG A 225 -27.91 1.63 16.92
N SER A 226 -26.62 1.61 17.23
CA SER A 226 -25.89 2.66 17.96
C SER A 226 -24.40 2.64 17.61
N PHE A 227 -23.70 3.75 17.88
CA PHE A 227 -22.24 3.79 17.74
C PHE A 227 -21.52 2.81 18.67
N SER A 228 -22.04 2.63 19.88
CA SER A 228 -21.51 1.60 20.79
C SER A 228 -21.61 0.19 20.22
N ASN A 229 -22.63 -0.11 19.41
CA ASN A 229 -22.74 -1.41 18.76
C ASN A 229 -21.68 -1.58 17.65
N LEU A 230 -21.38 -0.52 16.90
CA LEU A 230 -20.27 -0.52 15.93
C LEU A 230 -18.93 -0.81 16.64
N LEU A 231 -18.64 -0.09 17.72
CA LEU A 231 -17.39 -0.30 18.49
C LEU A 231 -17.30 -1.70 19.09
N ARG A 232 -18.41 -2.23 19.65
CA ARG A 232 -18.45 -3.59 20.19
C ARG A 232 -18.25 -4.65 19.10
N GLU A 233 -18.81 -4.46 17.91
CA GLU A 233 -18.58 -5.38 16.79
C GLU A 233 -17.13 -5.33 16.32
N ALA A 234 -16.55 -4.13 16.15
CA ALA A 234 -15.15 -3.97 15.79
C ALA A 234 -14.21 -4.60 16.82
N SER A 235 -14.52 -4.47 18.12
CA SER A 235 -13.75 -5.11 19.19
C SER A 235 -13.92 -6.63 19.18
N LYS A 236 -15.14 -7.14 18.98
CA LYS A 236 -15.40 -8.58 18.85
C LYS A 236 -14.67 -9.22 17.67
N LEU A 237 -14.48 -8.47 16.58
CA LEU A 237 -13.72 -8.93 15.41
C LEU A 237 -12.19 -8.88 15.63
N GLY A 238 -11.75 -8.35 16.78
CA GLY A 238 -10.35 -8.26 17.18
C GLY A 238 -9.61 -7.11 16.51
N PHE A 239 -10.31 -6.03 16.13
CA PHE A 239 -9.67 -4.87 15.52
C PHE A 239 -9.25 -3.81 16.54
N ILE A 240 -10.06 -3.63 17.59
CA ILE A 240 -9.85 -2.59 18.60
C ILE A 240 -10.10 -3.13 20.00
N THR A 241 -9.42 -2.54 20.98
CA THR A 241 -9.71 -2.74 22.40
C THR A 241 -10.59 -1.60 22.90
N ILE A 242 -11.64 -1.96 23.65
CA ILE A 242 -12.54 -0.99 24.26
C ILE A 242 -12.72 -1.32 25.74
N HIS A 243 -12.85 -0.29 26.57
CA HIS A 243 -13.27 -0.43 27.96
C HIS A 243 -14.41 0.55 28.28
N GLN A 244 -15.02 0.37 29.45
CA GLN A 244 -16.00 1.31 29.98
C GLN A 244 -15.38 2.03 31.17
N ASP A 245 -15.49 3.35 31.19
CA ASP A 245 -15.10 4.13 32.36
C ASP A 245 -15.98 3.72 33.56
N PRO A 246 -15.39 3.22 34.66
CA PRO A 246 -16.15 2.75 35.81
C PRO A 246 -16.96 3.84 36.52
N LYS A 247 -16.67 5.13 36.31
CA LYS A 247 -17.42 6.24 36.92
C LYS A 247 -18.59 6.70 36.07
N SER A 248 -18.42 6.78 34.75
CA SER A 248 -19.42 7.35 33.84
C SER A 248 -20.17 6.33 33.00
N GLY A 249 -19.69 5.08 32.92
CA GLY A 249 -20.20 4.04 32.02
C GLY A 249 -19.91 4.31 30.53
N THR A 250 -19.13 5.35 30.22
CA THR A 250 -18.83 5.78 28.85
C THR A 250 -17.86 4.80 28.19
N VAL A 251 -18.12 4.46 26.92
CA VAL A 251 -17.22 3.60 26.14
C VAL A 251 -15.99 4.40 25.70
N MET A 252 -14.82 3.82 25.95
CA MET A 252 -13.52 4.33 25.53
C MET A 252 -12.85 3.31 24.61
N VAL A 253 -12.06 3.82 23.67
CA VAL A 253 -11.29 3.03 22.70
C VAL A 253 -9.82 3.14 23.07
N ASP A 254 -9.21 2.03 23.48
CA ASP A 254 -7.80 1.96 23.90
C ASP A 254 -6.84 1.97 22.72
N GLY A 255 -7.32 1.55 21.54
CA GLY A 255 -6.57 1.51 20.30
C GLY A 255 -6.81 0.23 19.53
N PHE A 256 -5.93 -0.02 18.56
CA PHE A 256 -5.95 -1.24 17.78
C PHE A 256 -5.44 -2.43 18.58
N CYS A 257 -5.93 -3.64 18.29
CA CYS A 257 -5.37 -4.86 18.86
C CYS A 257 -4.03 -5.17 18.20
N GLU A 258 -3.00 -5.51 19.00
CA GLU A 258 -1.71 -6.05 18.52
C GLU A 258 -1.86 -7.44 17.86
#